data_AF-A0A815BUC8-F1
#
_entry.id   AF-A0A815BUC8-F1
#
_cell.length_a   1.000
_cell.length_b   1.000
_cell.length_c   1.000
_cell.angle_alpha   90.00
_cell.angle_beta   90.00
_cell.angle_gamma   90.00
#
_symmetry.space_group_name_H-M   'P 1'
#
loop_
_entity.id
_entity.type
_entity.pdbx_description
1 polymer ?
#
loop_
_entity_poly.entity_id
_entity_poly.type
_entity_poly.pdbx_seq_one_letter_code
_entity_poly.pdbx_strand_id
1 'polypeptide(L)'
;MPITLCYKNTENLEFCSRNFPIGCYVSKSGQTKKSCNIRDGKNDTFYIFNHLDFEITYHNELGETWRSTFGEDSSRIISAKIQVNSLNSNRCDRTTGPVMFQSTSKDIEIPFTYSVKFIKNNEIRWASRWDYILKSLPQTRIQWFSILNSLVIVLFLSGMIATILLRTLCKNNSRYSRIVGTGSAKEQFGWKLIDGDVFRPPQKGILLSTLVGNGVQIAMTFLITLVFAALDFLSPDKPGALLTCLILCYVLLGIPAGYTSARLYKMFGGANWKKIALTTAITCPR
;
A
#
# COMPACT_ATOMS: atom_id res chain seq x y z
N MET A 1 0.11 -17.99 8.60
CA MET A 1 -1.04 -17.59 7.77
C MET A 1 -2.26 -17.48 8.69
N PRO A 2 -3.08 -16.41 8.63
CA PRO A 2 -4.22 -16.29 9.53
C PRO A 2 -5.35 -17.27 9.14
N ILE A 3 -6.04 -17.78 10.14
CA ILE A 3 -7.28 -18.55 9.95
C ILE A 3 -8.41 -17.54 9.68
N THR A 4 -9.24 -17.83 8.69
CA THR A 4 -10.29 -16.90 8.25
C THR A 4 -11.65 -17.56 8.15
N LEU A 5 -12.68 -16.90 8.67
CA LEU A 5 -14.08 -17.26 8.47
C LEU A 5 -14.60 -16.56 7.23
N CYS A 6 -14.98 -17.33 6.21
CA CYS A 6 -15.51 -16.83 4.96
C CYS A 6 -17.01 -17.11 4.86
N TYR A 7 -17.81 -16.09 4.55
CA TYR A 7 -19.24 -16.23 4.30
C TYR A 7 -19.62 -15.49 3.02
N LYS A 8 -20.67 -15.95 2.36
CA LYS A 8 -21.19 -15.33 1.14
C LYS A 8 -22.28 -14.32 1.50
N ASN A 9 -22.19 -13.13 0.94
CA ASN A 9 -23.26 -12.13 1.05
C ASN A 9 -24.44 -12.49 0.13
N THR A 10 -25.56 -11.77 0.23
CA THR A 10 -26.74 -11.91 -0.64
C THR A 10 -26.42 -11.78 -2.14
N GLU A 11 -25.34 -11.08 -2.48
CA GLU A 11 -24.82 -10.92 -3.86
C GLU A 11 -23.80 -12.02 -4.26
N ASN A 12 -23.71 -13.11 -3.50
CA ASN A 12 -22.79 -14.24 -3.72
C ASN A 12 -21.28 -13.89 -3.65
N LEU A 13 -20.95 -12.68 -3.19
CA LEU A 13 -19.58 -12.23 -2.93
C LEU A 13 -19.05 -12.87 -1.63
N GLU A 14 -17.83 -13.42 -1.69
CA GLU A 14 -17.17 -14.07 -0.54
C GLU A 14 -16.43 -13.04 0.32
N PHE A 15 -16.85 -12.92 1.58
CA PHE A 15 -16.22 -12.06 2.59
C PHE A 15 -15.57 -12.93 3.67
N CYS A 16 -14.25 -12.81 3.77
CA CYS A 16 -13.41 -13.46 4.76
C CYS A 16 -12.96 -12.49 5.85
N SER A 17 -13.22 -12.84 7.11
CA SER A 17 -12.76 -12.13 8.30
C SER A 17 -11.73 -12.97 9.06
N ARG A 18 -10.79 -12.31 9.73
CA ARG A 18 -9.84 -12.96 10.66
C ARG A 18 -10.49 -13.31 12.01
N ASN A 19 -11.65 -12.73 12.30
CA ASN A 19 -12.39 -12.97 13.53
C ASN A 19 -13.59 -13.88 13.24
N PHE A 20 -13.80 -14.87 14.09
CA PHE A 20 -14.95 -15.76 14.06
C PHE A 20 -15.74 -15.64 15.38
N PRO A 21 -17.08 -15.66 15.35
CA PRO A 21 -17.88 -15.61 16.57
C PRO A 21 -17.83 -16.96 17.30
N ILE A 22 -17.75 -16.92 18.63
CA ILE A 22 -17.85 -18.12 19.50
C ILE A 22 -19.31 -18.43 19.83
N GLY A 23 -20.20 -17.44 19.70
CA GLY A 23 -21.62 -17.60 19.96
C GLY A 23 -22.41 -16.36 19.56
N CYS A 24 -23.72 -16.48 19.74
CA CYS A 24 -24.73 -15.53 19.31
C CYS A 24 -25.80 -15.40 20.39
N TYR A 25 -26.20 -14.17 20.72
CA TYR A 25 -27.34 -13.91 21.60
C TYR A 25 -28.51 -13.40 20.77
N VAL A 26 -29.67 -14.01 20.95
CA VAL A 26 -30.94 -13.56 20.36
C VAL A 26 -31.67 -12.76 21.43
N SER A 27 -31.83 -11.45 21.19
CA SER A 27 -32.55 -10.57 22.11
C SER A 27 -34.02 -11.00 22.26
N LYS A 28 -34.67 -10.57 23.34
CA LYS A 28 -36.12 -10.72 23.55
C LYS A 28 -36.97 -10.18 22.40
N SER A 29 -36.46 -9.17 21.69
CA SER A 29 -37.07 -8.57 20.50
C SER A 29 -36.81 -9.34 19.20
N GLY A 30 -36.15 -10.50 19.24
CA GLY A 30 -35.79 -11.30 18.07
C GLY A 30 -34.65 -10.73 17.23
N GLN A 31 -34.05 -9.62 17.64
CA GLN A 31 -32.92 -9.04 16.91
C GLN A 31 -31.61 -9.75 17.23
N THR A 32 -30.86 -10.08 16.19
CA THR A 32 -29.49 -10.63 16.26
C THR A 32 -28.46 -9.59 15.85
N LYS A 33 -27.25 -9.66 16.40
CA LYS A 33 -26.11 -8.91 15.81
C LYS A 33 -25.82 -9.45 14.40
N LYS A 34 -25.42 -8.56 13.48
CA LYS A 34 -25.18 -8.80 12.04
C LYS A 34 -24.31 -10.03 11.66
N SER A 35 -23.62 -10.65 12.61
CA SER A 35 -22.75 -11.82 12.39
C SER A 35 -23.40 -13.16 12.74
N CYS A 36 -24.68 -13.17 13.11
CA CYS A 36 -25.39 -14.34 13.61
C CYS A 36 -26.58 -14.71 12.70
N ASN A 37 -26.34 -15.59 11.73
CA ASN A 37 -27.36 -16.14 10.84
C ASN A 37 -27.92 -17.45 11.41
N ILE A 38 -28.81 -17.36 12.41
CA ILE A 38 -29.53 -18.52 12.95
C ILE A 38 -30.89 -18.56 12.27
N ARG A 39 -31.20 -19.68 11.57
CA ARG A 39 -32.43 -19.80 10.77
C ARG A 39 -33.71 -19.95 11.60
N ASP A 40 -33.62 -20.42 12.85
CA ASP A 40 -34.75 -20.61 13.78
C ASP A 40 -34.38 -20.21 15.22
N GLY A 41 -34.14 -18.91 15.43
CA GLY A 41 -33.75 -18.36 16.72
C GLY A 41 -34.90 -18.28 17.73
N LYS A 42 -34.79 -18.92 18.89
CA LYS A 42 -35.69 -18.71 20.02
C LYS A 42 -35.34 -17.41 20.73
N ASN A 43 -36.35 -16.62 21.09
CA ASN A 43 -36.13 -15.36 21.80
C ASN A 43 -35.50 -15.59 23.17
N ASP A 44 -34.61 -14.68 23.57
CA ASP A 44 -33.89 -14.69 24.86
C ASP A 44 -33.00 -15.93 25.09
N THR A 45 -32.33 -16.38 24.03
CA THR A 45 -31.43 -17.54 24.10
C THR A 45 -30.02 -17.23 23.59
N PHE A 46 -29.04 -17.84 24.25
CA PHE A 46 -27.64 -17.87 23.85
C PHE A 46 -27.37 -19.12 23.03
N TYR A 47 -26.80 -18.94 21.85
CA TYR A 47 -26.33 -19.99 20.96
C TYR A 47 -24.81 -20.04 21.00
N ILE A 48 -24.24 -21.23 21.16
CA ILE A 48 -22.78 -21.40 21.24
C ILE A 48 -22.31 -22.29 20.10
N PHE A 49 -21.24 -21.86 19.42
CA PHE A 49 -20.55 -22.63 18.40
C PHE A 49 -19.43 -23.42 19.08
N ASN A 50 -19.74 -24.65 19.46
CA ASN A 50 -18.82 -25.54 20.16
C ASN A 50 -18.01 -26.45 19.23
N HIS A 51 -18.28 -26.44 17.93
CA HIS A 51 -17.52 -27.21 16.95
C HIS A 51 -16.89 -26.34 15.88
N LEU A 52 -15.59 -26.50 15.68
CA LEU A 52 -14.83 -25.76 14.68
C LEU A 52 -14.36 -26.72 13.57
N ASP A 53 -14.89 -26.53 12.36
CA ASP A 53 -14.44 -27.27 11.17
C ASP A 53 -13.34 -26.46 10.47
N PHE A 54 -12.10 -26.97 10.50
CA PHE A 54 -10.97 -26.38 9.79
C PHE A 54 -10.81 -27.00 8.42
N GLU A 55 -10.79 -26.17 7.39
CA GLU A 55 -10.49 -26.55 6.01
C GLU A 55 -9.12 -25.98 5.63
N ILE A 56 -8.12 -26.87 5.53
CA ILE A 56 -6.74 -26.52 5.19
C ILE A 56 -6.49 -26.93 3.75
N THR A 57 -6.32 -25.94 2.87
CA THR A 57 -5.99 -26.17 1.47
C THR A 57 -4.48 -26.11 1.29
N TYR A 58 -3.91 -27.12 0.65
CA TYR A 58 -2.48 -27.19 0.37
C TYR A 58 -2.18 -27.41 -1.11
N HIS A 59 -1.06 -26.84 -1.53
CA HIS A 59 -0.47 -26.99 -2.85
C HIS A 59 0.62 -28.06 -2.76
N ASN A 60 0.61 -29.02 -3.68
CA ASN A 60 1.71 -29.98 -3.79
C ASN A 60 2.64 -29.56 -4.94
N GLU A 61 3.92 -29.30 -4.60
CA GLU A 61 4.96 -28.76 -5.51
C GLU A 61 5.55 -29.84 -6.45
N LEU A 62 4.74 -30.75 -6.96
CA LEU A 62 5.16 -31.76 -7.94
C LEU A 62 5.48 -31.06 -9.28
N GLY A 63 6.73 -30.60 -9.45
CA GLY A 63 7.26 -30.08 -10.71
C GLY A 63 7.68 -28.61 -10.72
N GLU A 64 7.65 -27.89 -9.59
CA GLU A 64 8.17 -26.50 -9.56
C GLU A 64 9.69 -26.45 -9.31
N THR A 65 10.37 -25.52 -9.98
CA THR A 65 11.85 -25.40 -10.04
C THR A 65 12.51 -25.01 -8.71
N TRP A 66 11.74 -24.56 -7.71
CA TRP A 66 12.24 -24.09 -6.40
C TRP A 66 12.54 -25.23 -5.40
N ARG A 67 12.63 -26.47 -5.91
CA ARG A 67 12.70 -27.78 -5.22
C ARG A 67 13.93 -27.98 -4.30
N SER A 68 14.74 -26.96 -4.01
CA SER A 68 16.07 -27.15 -3.45
C SER A 68 16.18 -27.16 -1.92
N THR A 69 15.10 -26.93 -1.16
CA THR A 69 15.22 -26.75 0.31
C THR A 69 14.39 -27.70 1.16
N PHE A 70 13.30 -28.25 0.65
CA PHE A 70 12.44 -29.18 1.38
C PHE A 70 12.27 -30.44 0.54
N GLY A 71 12.41 -31.63 1.16
CA GLY A 71 12.53 -32.93 0.49
C GLY A 71 11.37 -33.30 -0.45
N GLU A 72 11.46 -34.49 -1.05
CA GLU A 72 10.69 -34.95 -2.23
C GLU A 72 9.15 -34.82 -2.16
N ASP A 73 8.55 -34.64 -0.98
CA ASP A 73 7.11 -34.45 -0.76
C ASP A 73 6.75 -33.13 -0.05
N SER A 74 7.40 -32.01 -0.39
CA SER A 74 7.09 -30.72 0.24
C SER A 74 5.76 -30.13 -0.25
N SER A 75 4.74 -30.16 0.63
CA SER A 75 3.45 -29.48 0.42
C SER A 75 3.39 -28.16 1.16
N ARG A 76 2.88 -27.10 0.52
CA ARG A 76 2.74 -25.77 1.13
C ARG A 76 1.27 -25.41 1.34
N ILE A 77 0.98 -24.81 2.48
CA ILE A 77 -0.38 -24.37 2.81
C ILE A 77 -0.72 -23.12 2.00
N ILE A 78 -1.87 -23.16 1.31
CA ILE A 78 -2.43 -22.05 0.53
C ILE A 78 -3.46 -21.29 1.34
N SER A 79 -4.36 -21.95 2.08
CA SER A 79 -5.43 -21.27 2.83
C SER A 79 -5.87 -22.08 4.05
N ALA A 80 -6.29 -21.39 5.11
CA ALA A 80 -6.90 -21.98 6.29
C ALA A 80 -8.26 -21.31 6.53
N LYS A 81 -9.33 -21.99 6.13
CA LYS A 81 -10.71 -21.54 6.34
C LYS A 81 -11.30 -22.23 7.56
N ILE A 82 -12.12 -21.51 8.32
CA ILE A 82 -12.87 -22.05 9.45
C ILE A 82 -14.37 -21.95 9.16
N GLN A 83 -15.11 -23.01 9.46
CA GLN A 83 -16.55 -23.01 9.55
C GLN A 83 -16.94 -23.26 11.00
N VAL A 84 -17.79 -22.39 11.54
CA VAL A 84 -18.27 -22.47 12.92
C VAL A 84 -19.61 -23.20 12.94
N ASN A 85 -19.67 -24.29 13.70
CA ASN A 85 -20.84 -25.14 13.83
C ASN A 85 -21.18 -25.36 15.31
N SER A 86 -22.41 -25.81 15.55
CA SER A 86 -22.90 -26.14 16.88
C SER A 86 -23.40 -27.59 16.87
N LEU A 87 -22.91 -28.41 17.79
CA LEU A 87 -23.16 -29.85 17.88
C LEU A 87 -23.64 -30.19 19.29
N ASN A 88 -24.84 -30.75 19.39
CA ASN A 88 -25.49 -31.07 20.67
C ASN A 88 -25.44 -32.57 20.98
N SER A 89 -24.28 -33.20 20.83
CA SER A 89 -24.09 -34.61 21.19
C SER A 89 -22.62 -34.97 21.35
N ASN A 90 -22.35 -35.89 22.29
CA ASN A 90 -21.05 -36.55 22.48
C ASN A 90 -20.56 -37.36 21.24
N ARG A 91 -21.37 -37.48 20.18
CA ARG A 91 -21.04 -38.29 18.98
C ARG A 91 -20.84 -37.51 17.67
N CYS A 92 -20.62 -36.18 17.71
CA CYS A 92 -20.41 -35.37 16.49
C CYS A 92 -21.50 -35.56 15.41
N ASP A 93 -22.74 -35.80 15.82
CA ASP A 93 -23.85 -35.98 14.88
C ASP A 93 -24.42 -34.62 14.44
N ARG A 94 -24.17 -34.29 13.17
CA ARG A 94 -24.55 -33.02 12.52
C ARG A 94 -26.06 -32.81 12.39
N THR A 95 -26.88 -33.79 12.75
CA THR A 95 -28.35 -33.70 12.73
C THR A 95 -28.93 -33.09 14.00
N THR A 96 -28.13 -32.97 15.07
CA THR A 96 -28.58 -32.37 16.32
C THR A 96 -28.65 -30.84 16.21
N GLY A 97 -29.74 -30.26 16.72
CA GLY A 97 -29.92 -28.80 16.74
C GLY A 97 -28.84 -28.09 17.57
N PRO A 98 -28.65 -26.77 17.38
CA PRO A 98 -27.59 -26.02 18.02
C PRO A 98 -27.72 -26.04 19.55
N VAL A 99 -26.57 -26.05 20.23
CA VAL A 99 -26.48 -25.91 21.67
C VAL A 99 -26.97 -24.51 22.07
N MET A 100 -28.07 -24.46 22.81
CA MET A 100 -28.74 -23.22 23.23
C MET A 100 -29.01 -23.21 24.73
N PHE A 101 -28.87 -22.03 25.33
CA PHE A 101 -29.09 -21.80 26.75
C PHE A 101 -29.99 -20.59 26.96
N GLN A 102 -30.82 -20.64 28.01
CA GLN A 102 -31.58 -19.47 28.42
C GLN A 102 -30.70 -18.52 29.23
N SER A 103 -31.06 -17.24 29.27
CA SER A 103 -30.32 -16.22 30.03
C SER A 103 -30.25 -16.51 31.54
N THR A 104 -31.13 -17.38 32.06
CA THR A 104 -31.25 -17.73 33.47
C THR A 104 -30.33 -18.87 33.93
N SER A 105 -29.72 -19.62 33.01
CA SER A 105 -28.84 -20.74 33.37
C SER A 105 -27.51 -20.26 33.97
N LYS A 106 -27.11 -20.83 35.12
CA LYS A 106 -25.82 -20.61 35.77
C LYS A 106 -24.99 -21.89 35.71
N ASP A 107 -23.68 -21.74 35.51
CA ASP A 107 -22.67 -22.79 35.42
C ASP A 107 -22.97 -23.89 34.40
N ILE A 108 -22.40 -23.73 33.19
CA ILE A 108 -22.66 -24.58 32.04
C ILE A 108 -21.33 -25.14 31.53
N GLU A 109 -21.19 -26.46 31.54
CA GLU A 109 -20.07 -27.14 30.91
C GLU A 109 -20.38 -27.41 29.44
N ILE A 110 -19.49 -26.97 28.54
CA ILE A 110 -19.68 -27.09 27.10
C ILE A 110 -18.46 -27.80 26.50
N PRO A 111 -18.62 -29.00 25.94
CA PRO A 111 -17.52 -29.68 25.26
C PRO A 111 -17.24 -28.97 23.93
N PHE A 112 -16.00 -28.47 23.78
CA PHE A 112 -15.49 -27.94 22.52
C PHE A 112 -14.81 -29.03 21.72
N THR A 113 -15.12 -29.08 20.43
CA THR A 113 -14.57 -30.07 19.50
C THR A 113 -14.10 -29.38 18.22
N TYR A 114 -13.19 -30.02 17.51
CA TYR A 114 -12.72 -29.52 16.23
C TYR A 114 -12.57 -30.67 15.23
N SER A 115 -12.74 -30.36 13.95
CA SER A 115 -12.43 -31.26 12.85
C SER A 115 -11.42 -30.58 11.92
N VAL A 116 -10.57 -31.38 11.26
CA VAL A 116 -9.60 -30.85 10.30
C VAL A 116 -9.72 -31.63 9.01
N LYS A 117 -9.95 -30.91 7.91
CA LYS A 117 -10.00 -31.46 6.56
C LYS A 117 -8.88 -30.85 5.73
N PHE A 118 -8.02 -31.71 5.19
CA PHE A 118 -6.98 -31.30 4.25
C PHE A 118 -7.47 -31.47 2.82
N ILE A 119 -7.39 -30.41 2.02
CA ILE A 119 -7.82 -30.40 0.61
C ILE A 119 -6.62 -30.07 -0.27
N LYS A 120 -6.29 -30.96 -1.21
CA LYS A 120 -5.27 -30.71 -2.21
C LYS A 120 -5.84 -29.81 -3.30
N ASN A 121 -5.19 -28.67 -3.57
CA ASN A 121 -5.52 -27.81 -4.71
C ASN A 121 -4.25 -27.32 -5.38
N ASN A 122 -3.99 -27.82 -6.59
CA ASN A 122 -2.81 -27.47 -7.38
C ASN A 122 -3.09 -26.36 -8.43
N GLU A 123 -4.35 -25.91 -8.59
CA GLU A 123 -4.70 -24.83 -9.50
C GLU A 123 -4.26 -23.47 -8.95
N ILE A 124 -4.30 -23.31 -7.64
CA ILE A 124 -3.88 -22.08 -6.96
C ILE A 124 -2.37 -22.13 -6.74
N ARG A 125 -1.65 -21.21 -7.39
CA ARG A 125 -0.24 -20.99 -7.12
C ARG A 125 -0.06 -20.47 -5.70
N TRP A 126 0.97 -20.94 -5.00
CA TRP A 126 1.26 -20.50 -3.63
C TRP A 126 1.46 -18.96 -3.52
N ALA A 127 1.97 -18.31 -4.56
CA ALA A 127 2.13 -16.86 -4.61
C ALA A 127 0.81 -16.08 -4.45
N SER A 128 -0.31 -16.63 -4.94
CA SER A 128 -1.66 -16.04 -4.89
C SER A 128 -2.43 -16.34 -3.59
N ARG A 129 -1.75 -16.89 -2.57
CA ARG A 129 -2.39 -17.29 -1.30
C ARG A 129 -3.10 -16.16 -0.55
N TRP A 130 -2.78 -14.90 -0.82
CA TRP A 130 -3.40 -13.75 -0.15
C TRP A 130 -4.60 -13.18 -0.91
N ASP A 131 -4.82 -13.58 -2.16
CA ASP A 131 -5.81 -12.96 -3.05
C ASP A 131 -7.24 -13.06 -2.50
N TYR A 132 -7.59 -14.17 -1.84
CA TYR A 132 -8.91 -14.34 -1.26
C TYR A 132 -9.17 -13.40 -0.07
N ILE A 133 -8.13 -13.11 0.74
CA ILE A 133 -8.23 -12.15 1.85
C ILE A 133 -8.34 -10.74 1.29
N LEU A 134 -7.53 -10.42 0.27
CA LEU A 134 -7.50 -9.12 -0.39
C LEU A 134 -8.83 -8.78 -1.07
N LYS A 135 -9.44 -9.74 -1.78
CA LYS A 135 -10.77 -9.56 -2.40
C LYS A 135 -11.88 -9.36 -1.38
N SER A 136 -11.75 -9.94 -0.19
CA SER A 136 -12.73 -9.84 0.89
C SER A 136 -12.58 -8.60 1.75
N LEU A 137 -11.48 -7.84 1.65
CA LEU A 137 -11.41 -6.54 2.29
C LEU A 137 -12.57 -5.70 1.73
N PRO A 138 -13.44 -5.13 2.60
CA PRO A 138 -14.52 -4.29 2.13
C PRO A 138 -13.88 -3.24 1.24
N GLN A 139 -14.27 -3.19 -0.04
CA GLN A 139 -13.76 -2.22 -1.00
C GLN A 139 -13.64 -0.91 -0.27
N THR A 140 -12.40 -0.51 0.01
CA THR A 140 -12.14 0.66 0.82
C THR A 140 -12.72 1.79 0.01
N ARG A 141 -13.96 2.20 0.35
CA ARG A 141 -14.59 3.35 -0.28
C ARG A 141 -13.57 4.44 -0.11
N ILE A 142 -12.99 4.85 -1.24
CA ILE A 142 -11.97 5.87 -1.30
C ILE A 142 -12.48 7.00 -0.40
N GLN A 143 -11.71 7.32 0.64
CA GLN A 143 -12.09 8.36 1.59
C GLN A 143 -11.85 9.71 0.90
N TRP A 144 -12.68 10.01 -0.09
CA TRP A 144 -12.62 11.22 -0.92
C TRP A 144 -12.57 12.48 -0.05
N PHE A 145 -13.19 12.43 1.13
CA PHE A 145 -13.11 13.49 2.13
C PHE A 145 -11.68 13.77 2.61
N SER A 146 -10.87 12.75 2.87
CA SER A 146 -9.47 12.91 3.29
C SER A 146 -8.60 13.44 2.16
N ILE A 147 -8.80 12.94 0.93
CA ILE A 147 -8.07 13.40 -0.26
C ILE A 147 -8.39 14.87 -0.53
N LEU A 148 -9.67 15.25 -0.56
CA LEU A 148 -10.10 16.62 -0.78
C LEU A 148 -9.56 17.56 0.29
N ASN A 149 -9.62 17.15 1.57
CA ASN A 149 -9.07 17.92 2.67
C ASN A 149 -7.56 18.18 2.50
N SER A 150 -6.79 17.15 2.14
CA SER A 150 -5.35 17.31 1.88
C SER A 150 -5.06 18.22 0.68
N LEU A 151 -5.85 18.13 -0.39
CA LEU A 151 -5.70 18.95 -1.59
C LEU A 151 -5.98 20.43 -1.32
N VAL A 152 -7.01 20.73 -0.52
CA VAL A 152 -7.33 22.11 -0.09
C VAL A 152 -6.18 22.71 0.72
N ILE A 153 -5.60 21.95 1.66
CA ILE A 153 -4.46 22.41 2.47
C ILE A 153 -3.25 22.73 1.58
N VAL A 154 -2.91 21.85 0.62
CA VAL A 154 -1.78 22.05 -0.29
C VAL A 154 -1.98 23.26 -1.20
N LEU A 155 -3.19 23.46 -1.75
CA LEU A 155 -3.49 24.63 -2.58
C LEU A 155 -3.42 25.93 -1.76
N PHE A 156 -3.94 25.92 -0.53
CA PHE A 156 -3.89 27.09 0.34
C PHE A 156 -2.45 27.45 0.73
N LEU A 157 -1.65 26.47 1.14
CA LEU A 157 -0.24 26.68 1.49
C LEU A 157 0.58 27.17 0.29
N SER A 158 0.38 26.57 -0.89
CA SER A 158 1.08 27.01 -2.10
C SER A 158 0.66 28.42 -2.54
N GLY A 159 -0.64 28.76 -2.44
CA GLY A 159 -1.15 30.11 -2.68
C GLY A 159 -0.59 31.15 -1.70
N MET A 160 -0.50 30.81 -0.41
CA MET A 160 0.11 31.69 0.59
C MET A 160 1.59 31.94 0.29
N ILE A 161 2.36 30.90 -0.03
CA ILE A 161 3.77 31.04 -0.42
C ILE A 161 3.89 31.90 -1.70
N ALA A 162 3.05 31.64 -2.71
CA ALA A 162 3.06 32.39 -3.96
C ALA A 162 2.73 33.88 -3.75
N THR A 163 1.74 34.21 -2.92
CA THR A 163 1.40 35.61 -2.60
C THR A 163 2.52 36.31 -1.84
N ILE A 164 3.18 35.64 -0.88
CA ILE A 164 4.36 36.18 -0.19
C ILE A 164 5.49 36.44 -1.19
N LEU A 165 5.76 35.49 -2.08
CA LEU A 165 6.80 35.62 -3.11
C LEU A 165 6.48 36.78 -4.07
N LEU A 166 5.26 36.85 -4.59
CA LEU A 166 4.81 37.92 -5.49
C LEU A 166 4.83 39.29 -4.82
N ARG A 167 4.38 39.39 -3.57
CA ARG A 167 4.45 40.65 -2.80
C ARG A 167 5.90 41.08 -2.61
N THR A 168 6.79 40.15 -2.28
CA THR A 168 8.22 40.43 -2.11
C THR A 168 8.84 40.88 -3.42
N LEU A 169 8.53 40.19 -4.53
CA LEU A 169 9.06 40.50 -5.86
C LEU A 169 8.54 41.84 -6.40
N CYS A 170 7.23 42.10 -6.34
CA CYS A 170 6.64 43.37 -6.74
C CYS A 170 7.12 44.55 -5.89
N LYS A 171 7.26 44.35 -4.56
CA LYS A 171 7.83 45.37 -3.66
C LYS A 171 9.31 45.63 -3.97
N ASN A 172 10.07 44.60 -4.30
CA ASN A 172 11.47 44.75 -4.69
C ASN A 172 11.59 45.49 -6.04
N ASN A 173 10.75 45.16 -7.01
CA ASN A 173 10.73 45.80 -8.33
C ASN A 173 10.29 47.28 -8.26
N SER A 174 9.26 47.60 -7.49
CA SER A 174 8.81 49.00 -7.34
C SER A 174 9.83 49.87 -6.60
N ARG A 175 10.55 49.28 -5.63
CA ARG A 175 11.67 49.97 -4.98
C ARG A 175 12.82 50.23 -5.97
N TYR A 176 13.11 49.27 -6.86
CA TYR A 176 14.13 49.41 -7.91
C TYR A 176 13.81 50.57 -8.86
N SER A 177 12.58 50.67 -9.39
CA SER A 177 12.20 51.74 -10.32
C SER A 177 12.31 53.16 -9.71
N ARG A 178 12.02 53.31 -8.41
CA ARG A 178 12.14 54.61 -7.72
C ARG A 178 13.58 55.08 -7.55
N ILE A 179 14.51 54.15 -7.32
CA ILE A 179 15.94 54.45 -7.11
C ILE A 179 16.64 54.77 -8.44
N VAL A 180 16.22 54.12 -9.54
CA VAL A 180 16.76 54.41 -10.88
C VAL A 180 16.38 55.82 -11.37
N GLY A 181 15.18 56.32 -11.00
CA GLY A 181 14.71 57.66 -11.39
C GLY A 181 15.42 58.83 -10.68
N THR A 182 16.10 58.60 -9.55
CA THR A 182 16.73 59.66 -8.73
C THR A 182 18.18 59.99 -9.13
N GLY A 183 18.69 59.49 -10.26
CA GLY A 183 19.97 59.93 -10.83
C GLY A 183 21.24 59.48 -10.08
N SER A 184 21.13 58.77 -8.96
CA SER A 184 22.25 58.08 -8.29
C SER A 184 22.62 56.77 -9.00
N ALA A 185 22.88 56.87 -10.30
CA ALA A 185 23.31 55.76 -11.12
C ALA A 185 24.80 55.46 -10.86
N LYS A 186 25.10 54.40 -10.11
CA LYS A 186 26.12 53.35 -10.44
C LYS A 186 26.65 52.52 -9.27
N GLU A 187 26.27 52.76 -8.02
CA GLU A 187 26.60 51.80 -6.96
C GLU A 187 25.56 50.67 -6.95
N GLN A 188 25.89 49.63 -7.70
CA GLN A 188 25.60 48.23 -7.44
C GLN A 188 24.86 47.98 -6.10
N PHE A 189 23.56 47.66 -6.12
CA PHE A 189 22.86 47.12 -4.95
C PHE A 189 21.95 45.93 -5.29
N GLY A 190 22.03 44.89 -4.44
CA GLY A 190 21.10 43.77 -4.34
C GLY A 190 21.39 42.57 -5.25
N TRP A 191 20.32 41.83 -5.60
CA TRP A 191 20.34 40.61 -6.43
C TRP A 191 21.04 40.78 -7.79
N LYS A 192 21.17 42.02 -8.28
CA LYS A 192 21.85 42.36 -9.53
C LYS A 192 23.38 42.39 -9.43
N LEU A 193 23.98 42.49 -8.23
CA LEU A 193 25.41 42.14 -8.05
C LEU A 193 25.63 40.64 -8.16
N ILE A 194 24.68 39.87 -7.64
CA ILE A 194 24.77 38.42 -7.55
C ILE A 194 24.59 37.80 -8.94
N ASP A 195 23.97 38.51 -9.89
CA ASP A 195 23.81 38.07 -11.28
C ASP A 195 25.14 37.62 -11.92
N GLY A 196 26.26 38.28 -11.58
CA GLY A 196 27.60 37.86 -12.01
C GLY A 196 28.19 36.68 -11.21
N ASP A 197 27.76 36.49 -9.97
CA ASP A 197 28.24 35.42 -9.08
C ASP A 197 27.42 34.11 -9.21
N VAL A 198 26.17 34.17 -9.69
CA VAL A 198 25.34 32.97 -9.99
C VAL A 198 25.99 32.09 -11.05
N PHE A 199 26.69 32.69 -12.01
CA PHE A 199 27.40 31.97 -13.07
C PHE A 199 28.81 31.55 -12.67
N ARG A 200 29.28 31.93 -11.47
CA ARG A 200 30.60 31.50 -10.99
C ARG A 200 30.54 30.00 -10.69
N PRO A 201 31.48 29.19 -11.21
CA PRO A 201 31.47 27.76 -10.96
C PRO A 201 31.59 27.49 -9.44
N PRO A 202 30.69 26.66 -8.87
CA PRO A 202 30.73 26.35 -7.44
C PRO A 202 31.97 25.52 -7.10
N GLN A 203 32.51 25.72 -5.90
CA GLN A 203 33.72 25.02 -5.42
C GLN A 203 33.60 23.48 -5.50
N LYS A 204 32.38 22.93 -5.38
CA LYS A 204 32.07 21.50 -5.51
C LYS A 204 31.11 21.20 -6.67
N GLY A 205 31.38 21.75 -7.86
CA GLY A 205 30.50 21.59 -9.04
C GLY A 205 30.24 20.15 -9.49
N ILE A 206 31.17 19.22 -9.24
CA ILE A 206 30.98 17.79 -9.54
C ILE A 206 29.89 17.16 -8.64
N LEU A 207 29.90 17.47 -7.34
CA LEU A 207 28.93 16.93 -6.38
C LEU A 207 27.53 17.50 -6.65
N LEU A 208 27.45 18.81 -6.91
CA LEU A 208 26.18 19.48 -7.21
C LEU A 208 25.57 18.95 -8.52
N SER A 209 26.37 18.84 -9.58
CA SER A 209 25.97 18.23 -10.86
C SER A 209 25.43 16.81 -10.67
N THR A 210 26.10 16.01 -9.84
CA THR A 210 25.73 14.62 -9.55
C THR A 210 24.42 14.53 -8.79
N LEU A 211 24.24 15.35 -7.75
CA LEU A 211 23.03 15.38 -6.93
C LEU A 211 21.81 15.81 -7.74
N VAL A 212 21.96 16.84 -8.58
CA VAL A 212 20.89 17.31 -9.46
C VAL A 212 20.49 16.25 -10.49
N GLY A 213 21.47 15.57 -11.11
CA GLY A 213 21.19 14.46 -12.04
C GLY A 213 20.41 13.32 -11.40
N ASN A 214 20.81 12.91 -10.18
CA ASN A 214 20.09 11.88 -9.41
C ASN A 214 18.70 12.34 -8.98
N GLY A 215 18.55 13.61 -8.59
CA GLY A 215 17.24 14.20 -8.27
C GLY A 215 16.27 14.16 -9.46
N VAL A 216 16.76 14.51 -10.66
CA VAL A 216 15.97 14.41 -11.90
C VAL A 216 15.61 12.95 -12.21
N GLN A 217 16.52 12.00 -11.99
CA GLN A 217 16.27 10.57 -12.18
C GLN A 217 15.10 10.09 -11.29
N ILE A 218 15.16 10.40 -9.99
CA ILE A 218 14.13 10.01 -9.02
C ILE A 218 12.79 10.67 -9.34
N ALA A 219 12.80 11.98 -9.65
CA ALA A 219 11.59 12.72 -9.97
C ALA A 219 10.90 12.19 -11.24
N MET A 220 11.66 11.92 -12.31
CA MET A 220 11.13 11.34 -13.55
C MET A 220 10.62 9.92 -13.34
N THR A 221 11.35 9.10 -12.56
CA THR A 221 10.92 7.73 -12.25
C THR A 221 9.59 7.74 -11.51
N PHE A 222 9.47 8.57 -10.47
CA PHE A 222 8.24 8.73 -9.72
C PHE A 222 7.08 9.18 -10.61
N LEU A 223 7.30 10.19 -11.46
CA LEU A 223 6.26 10.73 -12.35
C LEU A 223 5.77 9.69 -13.35
N ILE A 224 6.69 8.95 -13.99
CA ILE A 224 6.34 7.92 -14.97
C ILE A 224 5.63 6.73 -14.32
N THR A 225 6.12 6.26 -13.16
CA THR A 225 5.44 5.19 -12.42
C THR A 225 4.05 5.61 -11.95
N LEU A 226 3.87 6.88 -11.55
CA LEU A 226 2.56 7.42 -11.18
C LEU A 226 1.59 7.45 -12.37
N VAL A 227 2.05 7.85 -13.56
CA VAL A 227 1.22 7.83 -14.77
C VAL A 227 0.82 6.40 -15.13
N PHE A 228 1.74 5.43 -15.10
CA PHE A 228 1.40 4.03 -15.36
C PHE A 228 0.45 3.44 -14.31
N ALA A 229 0.55 3.88 -13.05
CA ALA A 229 -0.38 3.48 -12.00
C ALA A 229 -1.77 4.11 -12.20
N ALA A 230 -1.83 5.38 -12.63
CA ALA A 230 -3.09 6.07 -12.91
C ALA A 230 -3.83 5.53 -14.14
N LEU A 231 -3.10 4.95 -15.11
CA LEU A 231 -3.66 4.28 -16.29
C LEU A 231 -4.10 2.82 -16.02
N ASP A 232 -4.10 2.37 -14.76
CA ASP A 232 -4.46 1.01 -14.32
C ASP A 232 -3.61 -0.13 -14.93
N PHE A 233 -2.52 0.21 -15.62
CA PHE A 233 -1.58 -0.78 -16.17
C PHE A 233 -0.87 -1.57 -15.05
N LEU A 234 -0.81 -0.96 -13.86
CA LEU A 234 -0.26 -1.52 -12.64
C LEU A 234 -1.38 -1.75 -11.62
N SER A 235 -2.33 -2.63 -11.93
CA SER A 235 -3.33 -3.03 -10.94
C SER A 235 -2.65 -3.70 -9.73
N PRO A 236 -3.05 -3.38 -8.49
CA PRO A 236 -2.50 -3.95 -7.26
C PRO A 236 -2.69 -5.47 -7.14
N ASP A 237 -3.48 -6.06 -8.04
CA ASP A 237 -3.73 -7.49 -8.16
C ASP A 237 -2.52 -8.32 -8.63
N LYS A 238 -1.45 -7.69 -9.13
CA LYS A 238 -0.21 -8.40 -9.52
C LYS A 238 0.91 -8.12 -8.52
N PRO A 239 1.18 -9.03 -7.57
CA PRO A 239 2.25 -8.83 -6.59
C PRO A 239 3.61 -8.72 -7.29
N GLY A 240 4.32 -7.63 -7.03
CA GLY A 240 5.66 -7.37 -7.56
C GLY A 240 5.73 -6.66 -8.92
N ALA A 241 4.62 -6.52 -9.66
CA ALA A 241 4.61 -5.80 -10.94
C ALA A 241 4.98 -4.32 -10.79
N LEU A 242 4.57 -3.69 -9.68
CA LEU A 242 4.96 -2.32 -9.35
C LEU A 242 6.44 -2.20 -9.07
N LEU A 243 7.00 -3.15 -8.30
CA LEU A 243 8.42 -3.13 -7.98
C LEU A 243 9.28 -3.35 -9.23
N THR A 244 8.91 -4.30 -10.10
CA THR A 244 9.66 -4.56 -11.34
C THR A 244 9.56 -3.38 -12.31
N CYS A 245 8.39 -2.76 -12.45
CA CYS A 245 8.22 -1.55 -13.25
C CYS A 245 9.04 -0.37 -12.71
N LEU A 246 9.02 -0.14 -11.39
CA LEU A 246 9.81 0.90 -10.73
C LEU A 246 11.32 0.71 -11.02
N ILE A 247 11.83 -0.51 -10.84
CA ILE A 247 13.25 -0.82 -11.08
C ILE A 247 13.60 -0.63 -12.56
N LEU A 248 12.78 -1.15 -13.48
CA LEU A 248 13.00 -1.00 -14.93
C LEU A 248 12.99 0.47 -15.35
N CYS A 249 12.01 1.25 -14.89
CA CYS A 249 11.94 2.69 -15.15
C CYS A 249 13.16 3.41 -14.58
N TYR A 250 13.58 3.08 -13.35
CA TYR A 250 14.73 3.70 -12.71
C TYR A 250 16.04 3.47 -13.48
N VAL A 251 16.26 2.25 -13.97
CA VAL A 251 17.44 1.90 -14.79
C VAL A 251 17.41 2.63 -16.14
N LEU A 252 16.26 2.63 -16.83
CA LEU A 252 16.12 3.30 -18.13
C LEU A 252 16.29 4.83 -18.03
N LEU A 253 15.84 5.42 -16.93
CA LEU A 253 15.94 6.86 -16.67
C LEU A 253 17.35 7.29 -16.22
N GLY A 254 18.34 6.39 -16.23
CA GLY A 254 19.75 6.74 -16.07
C GLY A 254 20.29 7.65 -17.18
N ILE A 255 19.71 7.60 -18.39
CA ILE A 255 20.12 8.45 -19.53
C ILE A 255 19.82 9.93 -19.27
N PRO A 256 18.58 10.37 -18.93
CA PRO A 256 18.31 11.76 -18.59
C PRO A 256 19.06 12.26 -17.34
N ALA A 257 19.36 11.37 -16.38
CA ALA A 257 20.22 11.68 -15.23
C ALA A 257 21.66 12.03 -15.65
N GLY A 258 22.23 11.24 -16.57
CA GLY A 258 23.55 11.49 -17.16
C GLY A 258 23.57 12.77 -18.01
N TYR A 259 22.51 13.02 -18.79
CA TYR A 259 22.39 14.22 -19.61
C TYR A 259 22.34 15.50 -18.76
N THR A 260 21.49 15.53 -17.73
CA THR A 260 21.31 16.71 -16.87
C THR A 260 22.55 17.01 -16.02
N SER A 261 23.19 15.99 -15.46
CA SER A 261 24.46 16.14 -14.73
C SER A 261 25.58 16.64 -15.64
N ALA A 262 25.76 16.07 -16.83
CA ALA A 262 26.78 16.50 -17.78
C ALA A 262 26.52 17.92 -18.31
N ARG A 263 25.26 18.28 -18.59
CA ARG A 263 24.88 19.63 -19.04
C ARG A 263 25.18 20.66 -17.97
N LEU A 264 24.79 20.40 -16.72
CA LEU A 264 25.02 21.31 -15.60
C LEU A 264 26.51 21.49 -15.31
N TYR A 265 27.31 20.43 -15.41
CA TYR A 265 28.76 20.53 -15.26
C TYR A 265 29.44 21.29 -16.40
N LYS A 266 28.96 21.12 -17.63
CA LYS A 266 29.46 21.88 -18.77
C LYS A 266 29.17 23.37 -18.62
N MET A 267 28.03 23.75 -18.01
CA MET A 267 27.73 25.15 -17.66
C MET A 267 28.70 25.73 -16.63
N PHE A 268 29.28 24.90 -15.75
CA PHE A 268 30.33 25.31 -14.81
C PHE A 268 31.74 25.34 -15.42
N GLY A 269 31.89 25.18 -16.74
CA GLY A 269 33.21 25.17 -17.40
C GLY A 269 34.03 23.90 -17.17
N GLY A 270 33.40 22.83 -16.67
CA GLY A 270 34.08 21.56 -16.42
C GLY A 270 34.34 20.74 -17.69
N ALA A 271 35.61 20.42 -17.97
CA ALA A 271 36.00 19.63 -19.15
C ALA A 271 35.93 18.09 -18.95
N ASN A 272 36.00 17.63 -17.69
CA ASN A 272 36.15 16.21 -17.35
C ASN A 272 34.81 15.46 -17.23
N TRP A 273 34.09 15.27 -18.35
CA TRP A 273 32.80 14.55 -18.37
C TRP A 273 32.89 13.11 -17.86
N LYS A 274 34.05 12.44 -18.08
CA LYS A 274 34.31 11.07 -17.62
C LYS A 274 34.25 10.93 -16.08
N LYS A 275 34.75 11.93 -15.34
CA LYS A 275 34.73 11.93 -13.87
C LYS A 275 33.30 12.02 -13.32
N ILE A 276 32.41 12.72 -14.02
CA ILE A 276 31.00 12.82 -13.62
C ILE A 276 30.19 11.59 -13.95
N ALA A 277 30.44 10.97 -15.10
CA ALA A 277 29.84 9.69 -15.40
C ALA A 277 30.19 8.64 -14.32
N LEU A 278 31.45 8.63 -13.86
CA LEU A 278 31.89 7.74 -12.79
C LEU A 278 31.30 8.13 -11.42
N THR A 279 31.32 9.42 -11.06
CA THR A 279 30.82 9.90 -9.75
C THR A 279 29.31 9.73 -9.63
N THR A 280 28.56 9.94 -10.72
CA THR A 280 27.10 9.70 -10.74
C THR A 280 26.75 8.24 -10.57
N ALA A 281 27.52 7.32 -11.15
CA ALA A 281 27.32 5.88 -10.97
C ALA A 281 27.67 5.38 -9.55
N ILE A 282 28.66 5.99 -8.89
CA ILE A 282 29.09 5.57 -7.54
C ILE A 282 28.20 6.17 -6.45
N THR A 283 27.74 7.41 -6.61
CA THR A 283 26.98 8.12 -5.56
C THR A 283 25.56 7.57 -5.41
N CYS A 284 24.98 7.03 -6.47
CA CYS A 284 23.68 6.36 -6.43
C CYS A 284 23.77 5.11 -7.33
N PRO A 285 23.96 3.91 -6.74
CA PRO A 285 24.00 2.68 -7.52
C PRO A 285 22.64 2.47 -8.20
N ARG A 286 22.69 2.23 -9.51
CA ARG A 286 21.51 2.01 -10.36
C ARG A 286 21.01 0.58 -10.32
#